data_AF-A0A958ZP48-F1
#
_entry.id   AF-A0A958ZP48-F1
#
_cell.length_a   1.000
_cell.length_b   1.000
_cell.length_c   1.000
_cell.angle_alpha   90.00
_cell.angle_beta   90.00
_cell.angle_gamma   90.00
#
_symmetry.space_group_name_H-M   'P 1'
#
loop_
_entity.id
_entity.type
_entity.pdbx_description
1 polymer ?
#
loop_
_entity_poly.entity_id
_entity_poly.type
_entity_poly.pdbx_seq_one_letter_code
_entity_poly.pdbx_strand_id
1 'polypeptide(L)' 'MRPYNHKQLADFYGVCWLTFQRWVKKNEDQIGKKTGHFYSINQVLIIFKIFGMPKRFRVSLSEVEEMFKAA' A
#
# COMPACT_ATOMS: atom_id res chain seq x y z
N MET A 1 -4.79 9.06 6.33
CA MET A 1 -3.89 7.96 5.90
C MET A 1 -2.44 8.23 6.31
N ARG A 2 -1.58 7.20 6.47
CA ARG A 2 -0.17 7.36 6.90
C ARG A 2 0.81 6.55 6.02
N PRO A 3 2.11 6.91 5.98
CA PRO A 3 3.13 6.09 5.33
C PRO A 3 3.27 4.72 6.01
N TYR A 4 3.50 3.68 5.21
CA TYR A 4 3.71 2.32 5.70
C TYR A 4 5.00 1.73 5.16
N ASN A 5 5.67 0.91 5.96
CA ASN A 5 6.80 0.13 5.49
C ASN A 5 6.34 -1.17 4.81
N HIS A 6 7.26 -1.80 4.09
CA HIS A 6 7.01 -3.05 3.37
C HIS A 6 6.54 -4.22 4.26
N LYS A 7 6.96 -4.30 5.53
CA LYS A 7 6.50 -5.34 6.45
C LYS A 7 5.05 -5.12 6.84
N GLN A 8 4.69 -3.89 7.22
CA GLN A 8 3.32 -3.52 7.55
C GLN A 8 2.37 -3.76 6.38
N LEU A 9 2.76 -3.36 5.17
CA LEU A 9 1.96 -3.62 3.97
C LEU A 9 1.81 -5.12 3.72
N ALA A 10 2.89 -5.89 3.81
CA ALA A 10 2.83 -7.35 3.66
C ALA A 10 1.88 -7.99 4.69
N ASP A 11 1.93 -7.54 5.95
CA ASP A 11 1.05 -7.99 7.02
C ASP A 11 -0.42 -7.67 6.73
N PHE A 12 -0.72 -6.49 6.16
CA PHE A 12 -2.08 -6.12 5.76
C PHE A 12 -2.65 -7.05 4.68
N TYR A 13 -1.82 -7.48 3.73
CA TYR A 13 -2.17 -8.45 2.70
C TYR A 13 -2.13 -9.90 3.21
N GLY A 14 -1.57 -10.15 4.39
CA GLY A 14 -1.42 -11.49 4.95
C GLY A 14 -0.36 -12.33 4.24
N VAL A 15 0.63 -11.69 3.62
CA VAL A 15 1.75 -12.35 2.93
C VAL A 15 3.08 -12.04 3.60
N CYS A 16 4.11 -12.85 3.36
CA CYS A 16 5.45 -12.52 3.86
C CYS A 16 6.06 -11.34 3.09
N TRP A 17 6.98 -10.62 3.74
CA TRP A 17 7.60 -9.42 3.17
C TRP A 17 8.34 -9.66 1.85
N LEU A 18 8.92 -10.85 1.65
CA LEU A 18 9.57 -11.25 0.39
C LEU A 18 8.57 -11.34 -0.77
N THR A 19 7.41 -11.94 -0.53
CA THR A 19 6.32 -12.04 -1.52
C THR A 19 5.82 -10.65 -1.88
N PHE A 20 5.56 -9.82 -0.89
CA PHE A 20 5.12 -8.44 -1.10
C PHE A 20 6.15 -7.63 -1.91
N GLN A 21 7.45 -7.78 -1.59
CA GLN A 21 8.51 -7.09 -2.32
C GLN A 21 8.58 -7.51 -3.80
N ARG A 22 8.35 -8.79 -4.11
CA ARG A 22 8.28 -9.27 -5.51
C ARG A 22 7.11 -8.65 -6.27
N TRP A 23 5.95 -8.51 -5.61
CA TRP A 23 4.77 -7.88 -6.21
C TRP A 23 5.01 -6.40 -6.50
N VAL A 24 5.57 -5.66 -5.53
CA VAL A 24 5.92 -4.26 -5.73
C VAL A 24 6.95 -4.09 -6.83
N LYS A 25 8.01 -4.92 -6.85
CA LYS A 25 9.05 -4.86 -7.89
C LYS A 25 8.49 -5.08 -9.29
N LYS A 26 7.50 -5.97 -9.45
CA LYS A 26 6.83 -6.20 -10.74
C LYS A 26 6.00 -4.99 -11.22
N ASN A 27 5.61 -4.10 -10.31
CA ASN A 27 4.78 -2.93 -10.59
C ASN A 27 5.50 -1.62 -10.23
N GLU A 28 6.84 -1.62 -10.19
CA GLU A 28 7.64 -0.48 -9.74
C GLU A 28 7.41 0.75 -10.62
N ASP A 29 7.18 0.56 -11.93
CA ASP A 29 6.91 1.65 -12.86
C ASP A 29 5.62 2.42 -12.53
N GLN A 30 4.61 1.73 -11.98
CA GLN A 30 3.34 2.33 -11.61
C GLN A 30 3.35 2.89 -10.18
N ILE A 31 3.98 2.17 -9.25
CA ILE A 31 4.05 2.55 -7.83
C ILE A 31 5.08 3.68 -7.62
N GLY A 32 6.11 3.74 -8.47
CA GLY A 32 7.27 4.59 -8.31
C GLY A 32 8.32 3.98 -7.41
N LYS A 33 9.56 4.48 -7.56
CA LYS A 33 10.72 4.01 -6.82
C LYS A 33 10.54 4.21 -5.31
N LYS A 34 10.84 3.17 -4.54
CA LYS A 34 10.81 3.26 -3.08
C LYS A 34 11.94 4.19 -2.59
N THR A 35 11.59 5.25 -1.87
CA THR A 35 12.54 6.16 -1.24
C THR A 35 12.61 5.90 0.26
N GLY A 36 13.70 5.26 0.71
CA GLY A 36 13.91 4.92 2.12
C GLY A 36 13.15 3.68 2.59
N HIS A 37 12.71 3.67 3.86
CA HIS A 37 12.09 2.50 4.49
C HIS A 37 10.57 2.41 4.30
N PHE A 38 9.93 3.54 3.99
CA PHE A 38 8.48 3.69 3.92
C PHE A 38 8.03 3.97 2.49
N TYR A 39 6.81 3.56 2.17
CA TYR A 39 6.07 4.02 1.01
C TYR A 39 5.30 5.27 1.39
N SER A 40 5.35 6.30 0.55
CA SER A 40 4.57 7.52 0.74
C SER A 40 3.07 7.21 0.66
N ILE A 41 2.22 8.13 1.14
CA ILE A 41 0.77 7.95 1.11
C ILE A 41 0.29 7.66 -0.32
N ASN A 42 0.80 8.41 -1.31
CA ASN A 42 0.45 8.20 -2.72
C ASN A 42 0.85 6.80 -3.22
N GLN A 43 2.04 6.31 -2.83
CA GLN A 43 2.49 4.97 -3.18
C GLN A 43 1.60 3.89 -2.55
N VAL A 44 1.20 4.08 -1.28
CA VAL A 44 0.28 3.17 -0.59
C VAL A 44 -1.08 3.14 -1.28
N LEU A 45 -1.63 4.28 -1.68
CA LEU A 45 -2.88 4.36 -2.43
C LEU A 45 -2.79 3.62 -3.77
N ILE A 46 -1.70 3.81 -4.52
CA ILE A 46 -1.47 3.10 -5.79
C ILE A 46 -1.34 1.59 -5.54
N ILE A 47 -0.61 1.17 -4.50
CA ILE A 47 -0.48 -0.23 -4.10
C ILE A 47 -1.86 -0.83 -3.83
N PHE A 48 -2.72 -0.13 -3.09
CA PHE A 48 -4.09 -0.59 -2.79
C PHE A 48 -4.98 -0.62 -4.03
N LYS A 49 -4.76 0.30 -4.98
CA LYS A 49 -5.45 0.30 -6.28
C LYS A 49 -5.04 -0.89 -7.15
N ILE A 50 -3.76 -1.27 -7.16
CA ILE A 50 -3.23 -2.35 -8.00
C ILE A 50 -3.54 -3.73 -7.39
N PHE A 51 -3.28 -3.93 -6.10
CA PHE A 51 -3.43 -5.22 -5.43
C PHE A 51 -4.81 -5.42 -4.77
N GLY A 52 -5.64 -4.39 -4.77
CA GLY A 52 -6.92 -4.37 -4.06
C GLY A 52 -6.78 -4.04 -2.57
N MET A 53 -7.92 -3.86 -1.91
CA MET A 53 -7.93 -3.52 -0.49
C MET A 53 -7.43 -4.71 0.36
N PRO A 54 -6.43 -4.53 1.25
CA PRO A 54 -5.88 -5.64 2.02
C PRO A 54 -6.89 -6.17 3.05
N LYS A 55 -6.97 -7.49 3.22
CA LYS A 55 -7.95 -8.15 4.11
C LYS A 55 -7.79 -7.80 5.59
N ARG A 56 -6.55 -7.54 6.04
CA ARG A 56 -6.26 -7.22 7.45
C ARG A 56 -6.12 -5.72 7.69
N PHE A 57 -6.37 -4.90 6.69
CA PHE A 57 -6.35 -3.46 6.82
C PHE A 57 -7.69 -2.96 7.34
N ARG A 58 -7.70 -2.44 8.57
CA ARG A 58 -8.87 -1.78 9.15
C ARG A 58 -8.76 -0.28 8.89
N VAL A 59 -9.80 0.27 8.29
CA VAL A 59 -9.98 1.71 8.06
C VAL A 59 -11.28 2.15 8.69
N SER A 60 -11.31 3.37 9.22
CA SER A 60 -12.58 4.01 9.56
C SER A 60 -13.28 4.52 8.29
N LEU A 61 -14.60 4.64 8.34
CA LEU A 61 -15.38 5.24 7.24
C LEU A 61 -14.87 6.64 6.86
N SER A 62 -14.45 7.43 7.84
CA SER A 62 -13.86 8.75 7.59
C SER A 62 -12.59 8.69 6.75
N GLU A 63 -11.73 7.69 6.94
CA GLU A 63 -10.52 7.52 6.12
C GLU A 63 -10.86 7.07 4.70
N VAL A 64 -11.89 6.24 4.54
CA VAL A 64 -12.36 5.79 3.22
C VAL A 64 -12.93 6.96 2.43
N GLU A 65 -13.71 7.84 3.05
CA GLU A 65 -14.25 9.04 2.41
C GLU A 65 -13.14 9.99 1.92
N GLU A 66 -12.06 10.16 2.69
CA GLU A 66 -10.89 10.95 2.27
C GLU A 66 -10.19 10.32 1.06
N MET A 67 -10.09 8.98 0.99
CA MET A 67 -9.46 8.27 -0.12
C MET A 67 -10.23 8.45 -1.44
N PHE A 68 -11.56 8.49 -1.40
CA PHE A 68 -12.39 8.68 -2.60
C PHE A 68 -12.53 10.15 -3.03
N LYS A 69 -12.28 11.12 -2.14
CA LYS A 69 -12.27 12.55 -2.48
C LYS A 69 -10.99 13.00 -3.21
N ALA A 70 -9.90 12.25 -3.04
CA ALA A 70 -8.60 12.57 -3.64
C ALA A 70 -8.33 11.83 -4.97
N ALA A 71 -9.31 11.10 -5.50
CA ALA A 71 -9.22 10.27 -6.71
C ALA A 71 -9.88 10.94 -7.92
#